data_AF-A0A848TKK8-F1
#
_entry.id   AF-A0A848TKK8-F1
#
_cell.length_a   1.000
_cell.length_b   1.000
_cell.length_c   1.000
_cell.angle_alpha   90.00
_cell.angle_beta   90.00
_cell.angle_gamma   90.00
#
_symmetry.space_group_name_H-M   'P 1'
#
loop_
_entity.id
_entity.type
_entity.pdbx_description
1 polymer ?
#
loop_
_entity_poly.entity_id
_entity_poly.type
_entity_poly.pdbx_seq_one_letter_code
_entity_poly.pdbx_strand_id
1 'polypeptide(L)' 'MESPEIDAHIAASMELSRAIGFNGTPSFVIGDALVPGVIEAEQMIRLAEEARAAGQ' A
#
# COMPACT_ATOMS: atom_id res chain seq x y z
N MET A 1 -4.90 -9.61 -20.72
CA MET A 1 -4.18 -8.40 -20.28
C MET A 1 -4.34 -7.24 -21.23
N GLU A 2 -4.85 -7.43 -22.46
CA GLU A 2 -4.97 -6.36 -23.48
C GLU A 2 -6.40 -5.79 -23.60
N SER A 3 -7.24 -5.92 -22.57
CA SER A 3 -8.58 -5.35 -22.64
C SER A 3 -8.58 -3.92 -22.09
N PRO A 4 -9.41 -3.00 -22.65
CA PRO A 4 -9.47 -1.62 -22.17
C PRO A 4 -9.84 -1.50 -20.69
N GLU A 5 -10.64 -2.42 -20.14
CA GLU A 5 -11.02 -2.41 -18.74
C GLU A 5 -9.83 -2.71 -17.82
N ILE A 6 -8.93 -3.62 -18.24
CA ILE A 6 -7.72 -3.95 -17.49
C ILE A 6 -6.81 -2.72 -17.42
N ASP A 7 -6.60 -2.04 -18.55
CA ASP A 7 -5.77 -0.84 -18.61
C ASP A 7 -6.32 0.28 -17.72
N ALA A 8 -7.64 0.49 -17.73
CA ALA A 8 -8.30 1.46 -16.87
C ALA A 8 -8.09 1.17 -15.37
N HIS A 9 -8.20 -0.11 -14.97
CA HIS A 9 -7.98 -0.52 -13.58
C HIS A 9 -6.51 -0.35 -13.14
N ILE A 10 -5.56 -0.65 -14.02
CA ILE A 10 -4.13 -0.43 -13.75
C ILE A 10 -3.86 1.07 -13.59
N ALA A 11 -4.39 1.90 -14.48
CA ALA A 11 -4.24 3.36 -14.41
C ALA A 11 -4.79 3.94 -13.10
N ALA A 12 -5.99 3.52 -12.68
CA ALA A 12 -6.60 3.95 -11.43
C ALA A 12 -5.74 3.55 -10.20
N SER A 13 -5.20 2.32 -10.19
CA SER A 13 -4.33 1.84 -9.12
C SER A 13 -3.00 2.64 -9.06
N MET A 14 -2.44 2.98 -10.22
CA MET A 14 -1.22 3.79 -10.34
C MET A 14 -1.42 5.24 -9.93
N GLU A 15 -2.60 5.82 -10.18
CA GLU A 15 -2.95 7.17 -9.74
C GLU A 15 -3.07 7.22 -8.21
N LEU A 16 -3.78 6.26 -7.63
CA LEU A 16 -3.95 6.17 -6.17
C LEU A 16 -2.59 6.04 -5.46
N SER A 17 -1.69 5.17 -5.95
CA SER A 17 -0.37 4.98 -5.33
C SER A 17 0.47 6.26 -5.34
N ARG A 18 0.43 7.03 -6.43
CA ARG A 18 1.11 8.33 -6.53
C ARG A 18 0.48 9.37 -5.61
N ALA A 19 -0.85 9.38 -5.49
CA ALA A 19 -1.58 10.32 -4.64
C ALA A 19 -1.22 10.17 -3.15
N ILE A 20 -0.92 8.94 -2.70
CA ILE A 20 -0.42 8.66 -1.34
C ILE A 20 1.10 8.73 -1.20
N GLY A 21 1.81 9.21 -2.24
CA GLY A 21 3.26 9.47 -2.18
C GLY A 21 4.16 8.26 -2.44
N PHE A 22 3.63 7.13 -2.91
CA PHE A 22 4.48 6.01 -3.32
C PHE A 22 5.11 6.24 -4.70
N ASN A 23 6.43 6.06 -4.75
CA ASN A 23 7.24 6.23 -5.96
C ASN A 23 8.13 5.00 -6.27
N GLY A 24 7.89 3.87 -5.60
CA GLY A 24 8.69 2.66 -5.76
C GLY A 24 8.06 1.44 -5.12
N THR A 25 8.62 0.27 -5.44
CA THR A 25 8.20 -1.02 -4.88
C THR A 25 9.39 -1.72 -4.20
N PRO A 26 9.16 -2.52 -3.14
CA PRO A 26 7.88 -2.71 -2.45
C PRO A 26 7.46 -1.47 -1.63
N SER A 27 6.16 -1.33 -1.39
CA SER A 27 5.55 -0.32 -0.51
C SER A 27 4.30 -0.92 0.14
N PHE A 28 3.98 -0.52 1.37
CA PHE A 28 2.90 -1.11 2.17
C PHE A 28 2.00 -0.02 2.78
N VAL A 29 0.69 -0.30 2.84
CA VAL A 29 -0.29 0.47 3.61
C VAL A 29 -0.78 -0.43 4.75
N ILE A 30 -0.58 -0.03 6.01
CA ILE A 30 -0.97 -0.80 7.19
C ILE A 30 -1.72 0.12 8.17
N GLY A 31 -3.04 0.02 8.22
CA GLY A 31 -3.87 1.03 8.88
C GLY A 31 -3.64 2.40 8.22
N ASP A 32 -3.34 3.41 9.04
CA ASP A 32 -2.98 4.75 8.55
C ASP A 32 -1.49 4.91 8.22
N ALA A 33 -0.67 3.87 8.45
CA ALA A 33 0.76 3.92 8.17
C ALA A 33 1.04 3.69 6.68
N LEU A 34 1.74 4.64 6.06
CA LEU A 34 2.29 4.55 4.71
C LEU A 34 3.78 4.23 4.80
N VAL A 35 4.16 3.03 4.35
CA VAL A 35 5.52 2.51 4.52
C VAL A 35 6.18 2.28 3.17
N PRO A 36 7.06 3.20 2.73
CA PRO A 36 7.81 3.02 1.50
C PRO A 36 9.02 2.09 1.71
N GLY A 37 9.29 1.24 0.73
CA GLY A 37 10.46 0.35 0.73
C GLY A 37 10.23 -0.97 1.46
N VAL A 38 11.25 -1.81 1.40
CA VAL A 38 11.25 -3.11 2.09
C VAL A 38 11.42 -2.90 3.60
N ILE A 39 10.68 -3.68 4.39
CA ILE A 39 10.75 -3.70 5.84
C ILE A 39 10.87 -5.13 6.36
N GLU A 40 11.47 -5.28 7.54
CA GLU A 40 11.57 -6.55 8.24
C GLU A 40 10.20 -7.03 8.76
N ALA A 41 10.06 -8.35 8.94
CA ALA A 41 8.81 -8.97 9.37
C ALA A 41 8.35 -8.46 10.75
N GLU A 42 9.28 -8.24 11.68
CA GLU A 42 8.97 -7.73 13.01
C GLU A 42 8.36 -6.32 12.95
N GLN A 43 8.79 -5.49 12.00
CA GLN A 43 8.20 -4.17 11.79
C GLN A 43 6.77 -4.29 11.26
N MET A 44 6.55 -5.17 10.28
CA MET A 44 5.23 -5.41 9.72
C MET A 44 4.24 -5.92 10.77
N ILE A 45 4.67 -6.86 11.63
CA ILE A 45 3.85 -7.39 12.72
C ILE A 45 3.43 -6.28 13.69
N ARG A 46 4.37 -5.44 14.15
CA ARG A 46 4.07 -4.32 15.06
C ARG A 46 3.05 -3.35 14.46
N LEU A 47 3.26 -2.92 13.22
CA LEU A 47 2.34 -2.00 12.55
C LEU A 47 0.93 -2.61 12.39
N ALA A 48 0.84 -3.91 12.12
CA ALA A 48 -0.44 -4.60 12.03
C ALA A 48 -1.16 -4.70 13.38
N GLU A 49 -0.42 -4.90 14.49
CA GLU A 49 -0.97 -4.89 15.84
C GLU A 49 -1.47 -3.50 16.23
N GLU A 50 -0.69 -2.45 15.95
CA GLU A 50 -1.06 -1.05 16.17
C GLU A 50 -2.34 -0.68 15.40
N ALA A 51 -2.41 -1.04 14.11
CA ALA A 51 -3.59 -0.78 13.28
C ALA A 51 -4.86 -1.49 13.81
N ARG A 52 -4.73 -2.71 14.34
CA ARG A 52 -5.85 -3.44 14.95
C ARG A 52 -6.27 -2.83 16.28
N ALA A 53 -5.33 -2.32 17.07
CA ALA A 53 -5.64 -1.68 18.35
C ALA A 53 -6.38 -0.34 18.16
N ALA A 54 -6.03 0.43 17.12
CA ALA A 54 -6.67 1.71 16.81
C ALA A 54 -8.12 1.59 16.29
N GLY A 55 -8.50 0.43 15.77
CA GLY A 55 -9.86 0.15 15.25
C GLY A 55 -10.82 -0.51 16.25
N GLN A 56 -10.39 -0.74 17.49
CA GLN A 56 -11.21 -1.23 18.60
C GLN A 56 -11.73 -0.07 19.44
#